data_AF-A0A7S0G0L4-F1
#
_entry.id   AF-A0A7S0G0L4-F1
#
_cell.length_a   1.000
_cell.length_b   1.000
_cell.length_c   1.000
_cell.angle_alpha   90.00
_cell.angle_beta   90.00
_cell.angle_gamma   90.00
#
_symmetry.space_group_name_H-M   'P 1'
#
loop_
_entity.id
_entity.type
_entity.pdbx_description
1 polymer ?
#
loop_
_entity_poly.entity_id
_entity_poly.type
_entity_poly.pdbx_seq_one_letter_code
_entity_poly.pdbx_strand_id
1 'polypeptide(L)'
;MAKRLYNDQDRLVQDSIEGVLLGSGAKLARLEYKNTVKVVVRNDEDFKKDKVALVCGGGSGHEPSHAGWVGKGMLSAAVCGDVFASPSTEAVLAAIKAVTGPAGCIVISKNYTG
;
A
#
# COMPACT_ATOMS: atom_id res chain seq x y z
N MET A 1 -4.02 18.40 -25.42
CA MET A 1 -3.82 18.49 -23.96
C MET A 1 -4.30 17.21 -23.30
N ALA A 2 -3.55 16.65 -22.35
CA ALA A 2 -4.01 15.51 -21.58
C ALA A 2 -5.18 15.93 -20.66
N LYS A 3 -6.31 15.24 -20.74
CA LYS A 3 -7.45 15.42 -19.82
C LYS A 3 -7.20 14.54 -18.60
N ARG A 4 -6.70 15.12 -17.50
CA ARG A 4 -6.42 14.43 -16.24
C ARG A 4 -6.96 15.25 -15.07
N LEU A 5 -7.42 14.60 -14.01
CA LEU A 5 -7.93 15.23 -12.80
C LEU A 5 -6.97 14.93 -11.65
N TYR A 6 -6.13 15.90 -11.29
CA TYR A 6 -5.28 15.90 -10.10
C TYR A 6 -4.93 17.36 -9.77
N ASN A 7 -4.62 17.62 -8.50
CA ASN A 7 -4.27 18.97 -8.05
C ASN A 7 -2.78 19.26 -8.30
N ASP A 8 -1.92 18.39 -7.77
CA ASP A 8 -0.46 18.47 -7.85
C ASP A 8 0.08 17.10 -8.30
N GLN A 9 0.99 17.12 -9.27
CA GLN A 9 1.57 15.90 -9.83
C GLN A 9 2.46 15.18 -8.79
N ASP A 10 3.17 15.92 -7.94
CA ASP A 10 4.09 15.36 -6.94
C ASP A 10 3.34 14.70 -5.78
N ARG A 11 2.07 15.06 -5.61
CA ARG A 11 1.15 14.52 -4.60
C ARG A 11 0.16 13.50 -5.14
N LEU A 12 0.18 13.22 -6.44
CA LEU A 12 -0.87 12.45 -7.11
C LEU A 12 -1.15 11.10 -6.42
N VAL A 13 -0.09 10.36 -6.06
CA VAL A 13 -0.25 9.06 -5.41
C VAL A 13 -0.70 9.20 -3.96
N GLN A 14 -0.21 10.21 -3.25
CA GLN A 14 -0.57 10.50 -1.87
C GLN A 14 -2.05 10.87 -1.76
N ASP A 15 -2.52 11.76 -2.65
CA ASP A 15 -3.92 12.19 -2.71
C ASP A 15 -4.84 11.00 -3.11
N SER A 16 -4.38 10.12 -4.02
CA SER A 16 -5.09 8.88 -4.36
C SER A 16 -5.22 7.93 -3.17
N ILE A 17 -4.13 7.72 -2.41
CA ILE A 17 -4.15 6.93 -1.18
C ILE A 17 -5.10 7.55 -0.17
N GLU A 18 -5.06 8.86 0.05
CA GLU A 18 -5.93 9.57 0.97
C GLU A 18 -7.42 9.33 0.63
N GLY A 19 -7.78 9.39 -0.65
CA GLY A 19 -9.12 9.02 -1.11
C GLY A 19 -9.54 7.60 -0.75
N VAL A 20 -8.64 6.62 -0.92
CA VAL A 20 -8.89 5.22 -0.53
C VAL A 20 -9.07 5.09 0.99
N LEU A 21 -8.26 5.78 1.78
CA LEU A 21 -8.35 5.74 3.24
C LEU A 21 -9.67 6.34 3.74
N LEU A 22 -10.06 7.51 3.21
CA LEU A 22 -11.34 8.16 3.53
C LEU A 22 -12.53 7.26 3.16
N GLY A 23 -12.47 6.57 2.02
CA GLY A 23 -13.50 5.64 1.57
C GLY A 23 -13.56 4.31 2.35
N SER A 24 -12.55 3.99 3.17
CA SER A 24 -12.43 2.69 3.84
C SER A 24 -13.27 2.56 5.11
N GLY A 25 -13.85 3.65 5.63
CA GLY A 25 -14.51 3.66 6.93
C GLY A 25 -13.55 3.34 8.07
N ALA A 26 -12.34 3.92 8.04
CA ALA A 26 -11.24 3.72 9.00
C ALA A 26 -10.65 2.29 9.08
N LYS A 27 -11.03 1.38 8.18
CA LYS A 27 -10.49 0.01 8.09
C LYS A 27 -9.08 -0.04 7.50
N LEU A 28 -8.64 1.03 6.85
CA LEU A 28 -7.31 1.18 6.30
C LEU A 28 -6.61 2.37 6.97
N ALA A 29 -5.29 2.28 7.07
CA ALA A 29 -4.44 3.39 7.51
C ALA A 29 -3.23 3.53 6.58
N ARG A 30 -2.69 4.75 6.52
CA ARG A 30 -1.35 4.98 5.99
C ARG A 30 -0.31 4.55 7.04
N LEU A 31 0.72 3.84 6.62
CA LEU A 31 1.87 3.58 7.49
C LEU A 31 2.68 4.87 7.67
N GLU A 32 2.76 5.35 8.90
CA GLU A 32 3.66 6.44 9.26
C GLU A 32 5.08 5.89 9.43
N TYR A 33 5.94 6.10 8.42
CA TYR A 33 7.36 5.75 8.47
C TYR A 33 8.18 6.84 7.80
N LYS A 34 8.96 7.57 8.61
CA LYS A 34 9.79 8.72 8.21
C LYS A 34 9.05 9.77 7.35
N ASN A 35 7.71 9.79 7.40
CA ASN A 35 6.82 10.59 6.56
C ASN A 35 7.07 10.48 5.05
N THR A 36 7.72 9.41 4.58
CA THR A 36 8.17 9.30 3.18
C THR A 36 7.56 8.12 2.42
N VAL A 37 7.02 7.12 3.11
CA VAL A 37 6.51 5.91 2.46
C VAL A 37 5.03 6.03 2.11
N LYS A 38 4.68 5.52 0.92
CA LYS A 38 3.30 5.43 0.42
C LYS A 38 2.81 3.99 0.61
N VAL A 39 2.51 3.64 1.86
CA VAL A 39 2.10 2.28 2.24
C VAL A 39 0.72 2.32 2.89
N VAL A 40 -0.18 1.48 2.40
CA VAL A 40 -1.51 1.27 2.97
C VAL A 40 -1.51 -0.04 3.75
N VAL A 41 -2.02 -0.03 4.97
CA VAL A 41 -2.10 -1.20 5.86
C VAL A 41 -3.51 -1.42 6.36
N ARG A 42 -3.83 -2.64 6.78
CA ARG A 42 -5.06 -2.93 7.53
C ARG A 42 -5.05 -2.21 8.88
N ASN A 43 -6.19 -1.63 9.23
CA ASN A 43 -6.47 -0.95 10.49
C ASN A 43 -7.82 -1.37 11.09
N ASP A 44 -8.45 -2.41 10.54
CA ASP A 44 -9.69 -2.95 11.09
C ASP A 44 -9.46 -3.76 12.38
N GLU A 45 -10.48 -3.85 13.23
CA GLU A 45 -10.44 -4.44 14.57
C GLU A 45 -9.99 -5.91 14.62
N ASP A 46 -10.30 -6.65 13.56
CA ASP A 46 -9.98 -8.07 13.37
C ASP A 46 -8.52 -8.30 12.96
N PHE A 47 -7.76 -7.25 12.65
CA PHE A 47 -6.38 -7.41 12.22
C PHE A 47 -5.46 -7.75 13.40
N LYS A 48 -4.90 -8.95 13.37
CA LYS A 48 -3.90 -9.47 14.32
C LYS A 48 -2.69 -9.99 13.53
N LYS A 49 -1.51 -9.94 14.16
CA LYS A 49 -0.24 -10.43 13.58
C LYS A 49 0.03 -11.90 13.93
N ASP A 50 -1.02 -12.72 13.91
CA ASP A 50 -1.00 -14.15 14.26
C ASP A 50 -1.07 -15.07 13.03
N LYS A 51 -1.32 -14.50 11.84
CA LYS A 51 -1.34 -15.19 10.54
C LYS A 51 -0.18 -14.73 9.67
N VAL A 52 0.11 -15.51 8.61
CA VAL A 52 1.06 -15.11 7.57
C VAL A 52 0.59 -13.80 6.95
N ALA A 53 1.45 -12.78 7.00
CA ALA A 53 1.15 -11.50 6.37
C ALA A 53 1.28 -11.59 4.85
N LEU A 54 0.40 -10.91 4.13
CA LEU A 54 0.46 -10.80 2.67
C LEU A 54 0.79 -9.36 2.28
N VAL A 55 1.94 -9.16 1.67
CA VAL A 55 2.39 -7.84 1.19
C VAL A 55 2.50 -7.89 -0.31
N CYS A 56 1.89 -6.93 -1.00
CA CYS A 56 2.04 -6.71 -2.43
C CYS A 56 2.31 -5.21 -2.67
N GLY A 57 2.68 -4.84 -3.88
CA GLY A 57 2.97 -3.45 -4.20
C GLY A 57 3.59 -3.29 -5.58
N GLY A 58 3.75 -2.06 -6.04
CA GLY A 58 4.27 -1.74 -7.36
C GLY A 58 4.05 -0.27 -7.68
N GLY A 59 4.33 0.12 -8.92
CA GLY A 59 4.00 1.47 -9.39
C GLY A 59 2.49 1.75 -9.36
N SER A 60 2.14 2.98 -9.01
CA SER A 60 0.76 3.48 -9.06
C SER A 60 0.27 3.68 -10.49
N GLY A 61 -1.04 3.93 -10.66
CA GLY A 61 -1.69 4.00 -11.98
C GLY A 61 -2.42 2.72 -12.38
N HIS A 62 -2.54 1.76 -11.46
CA HIS A 62 -3.29 0.51 -11.63
C HIS A 62 -4.44 0.37 -10.62
N GLU A 63 -4.83 1.48 -9.97
CA GLU A 63 -5.88 1.49 -8.95
C GLU A 63 -7.16 0.79 -9.49
N PRO A 64 -7.80 -0.09 -8.69
CA PRO A 64 -7.64 -0.29 -7.25
C PRO A 64 -6.42 -1.14 -6.83
N SER A 65 -5.65 -1.66 -7.78
CA SER A 65 -4.44 -2.43 -7.50
C SER A 65 -3.36 -1.52 -6.88
N HIS A 66 -2.78 -1.80 -5.70
CA HIS A 66 -3.08 -2.90 -4.76
C HIS A 66 -3.78 -2.44 -3.48
N ALA A 67 -3.87 -1.12 -3.23
CA ALA A 67 -4.41 -0.56 -2.00
C ALA A 67 -5.88 -0.99 -1.76
N GLY A 68 -6.69 -1.14 -2.81
CA GLY A 68 -8.06 -1.60 -2.72
C GLY A 68 -8.20 -3.09 -2.39
N TRP A 69 -7.11 -3.86 -2.37
CA TRP A 69 -7.09 -5.27 -1.97
C TRP A 69 -6.56 -5.48 -0.55
N VAL A 70 -6.27 -4.40 0.18
CA VAL A 70 -5.90 -4.45 1.59
C VAL A 70 -7.17 -4.68 2.42
N GLY A 71 -7.22 -5.76 3.19
CA GLY A 71 -8.42 -6.10 3.95
C GLY A 71 -8.51 -7.57 4.37
N LYS A 72 -9.57 -7.90 5.10
CA LYS A 72 -9.84 -9.26 5.58
C LYS A 72 -9.96 -10.23 4.41
N GLY A 73 -9.17 -11.31 4.45
CA GLY A 73 -9.14 -12.34 3.40
C GLY A 73 -8.20 -12.05 2.23
N MET A 74 -7.54 -10.87 2.19
CA MET A 74 -6.59 -10.49 1.14
C MET A 74 -5.32 -9.88 1.75
N LEU A 75 -4.80 -8.77 1.19
CA LEU A 75 -3.52 -8.21 1.57
C LEU A 75 -3.55 -7.62 2.99
N SER A 76 -2.44 -7.78 3.71
CA SER A 76 -2.17 -7.09 4.97
C SER A 76 -1.64 -5.67 4.73
N ALA A 77 -0.85 -5.48 3.66
CA ALA A 77 -0.37 -4.17 3.23
C ALA A 77 -0.18 -4.09 1.70
N ALA A 78 -0.29 -2.86 1.17
CA ALA A 78 0.06 -2.50 -0.19
C ALA A 78 1.14 -1.40 -0.19
N VAL A 79 2.21 -1.61 -0.96
CA VAL A 79 3.32 -0.67 -1.12
C VAL A 79 3.17 0.05 -2.47
N CYS A 80 2.88 1.35 -2.44
CA CYS A 80 2.64 2.15 -3.63
C CYS A 80 3.90 2.92 -4.03
N GLY A 81 4.41 2.68 -5.23
CA GLY A 81 5.48 3.47 -5.83
C GLY A 81 4.96 4.78 -6.43
N ASP A 82 5.78 5.47 -7.22
CA ASP A 82 5.27 6.54 -8.09
C ASP A 82 4.50 5.96 -9.26
N VAL A 83 3.88 6.82 -10.07
CA VAL A 83 3.12 6.40 -11.25
C VAL A 83 4.05 5.60 -12.18
N PHE A 84 3.74 4.31 -12.37
CA PHE A 84 4.52 3.34 -13.16
C PHE A 84 5.99 3.15 -12.75
N ALA A 85 6.34 3.45 -11.50
CA ALA A 85 7.67 3.19 -10.95
C ALA A 85 7.59 2.34 -9.68
N SER A 86 8.40 1.28 -9.58
CA SER A 86 8.42 0.41 -8.40
C SER A 86 8.72 1.19 -7.11
N PRO A 87 8.15 0.77 -5.96
CA PRO A 87 8.44 1.38 -4.68
C PRO A 87 9.89 1.13 -4.24
N SER A 88 10.40 1.96 -3.33
CA SER A 88 11.73 1.75 -2.77
C SER A 88 11.79 0.48 -1.90
N THR A 89 12.96 -0.13 -1.84
CA THR A 89 13.23 -1.27 -0.94
C THR A 89 12.98 -0.90 0.53
N GLU A 90 13.23 0.35 0.92
CA GLU A 90 12.90 0.87 2.26
C GLU A 90 11.40 0.85 2.53
N ALA A 91 10.56 1.28 1.58
CA ALA A 91 9.11 1.23 1.73
C ALA A 91 8.59 -0.21 1.83
N VAL A 92 9.15 -1.13 1.02
CA VAL A 92 8.82 -2.56 1.08
C VAL A 92 9.20 -3.15 2.45
N LEU A 93 10.41 -2.86 2.94
CA LEU A 93 10.87 -3.33 4.25
C LEU A 93 10.04 -2.75 5.40
N ALA A 94 9.66 -1.47 5.32
CA ALA A 94 8.80 -0.82 6.29
C ALA A 94 7.43 -1.51 6.37
N ALA A 95 6.82 -1.82 5.22
CA ALA A 95 5.57 -2.56 5.16
C ALA A 95 5.70 -3.95 5.79
N ILE A 96 6.72 -4.73 5.41
CA ILE A 96 6.98 -6.06 5.99
C ILE A 96 7.08 -5.98 7.51
N LYS A 97 7.91 -5.08 8.05
CA LYS A 97 8.05 -4.90 9.51
C LYS A 97 6.74 -4.47 10.17
N ALA A 98 5.94 -3.64 9.50
CA ALA A 98 4.69 -3.13 10.04
C ALA A 98 3.61 -4.20 10.19
N VAL A 99 3.54 -5.20 9.30
CA VAL A 99 2.43 -6.18 9.30
C VAL A 99 2.83 -7.61 9.68
N THR A 100 4.11 -7.94 9.70
CA THR A 100 4.58 -9.31 9.96
C THR A 100 4.60 -9.64 11.44
N GLY A 101 4.09 -10.83 11.80
CA GLY A 101 4.24 -11.43 13.13
C GLY A 101 5.03 -12.76 13.07
N PRO A 102 4.93 -13.60 14.12
CA PRO A 102 5.71 -14.85 14.22
C PRO A 102 5.48 -15.84 13.06
N ALA A 103 4.31 -15.80 12.42
CA ALA A 103 3.98 -16.66 11.28
C ALA A 103 4.70 -16.27 9.97
N GLY A 104 5.40 -15.13 9.93
CA GLY A 104 6.13 -14.67 8.76
C GLY A 104 5.26 -13.94 7.73
N CYS A 105 5.83 -13.74 6.53
CA CYS A 105 5.28 -12.90 5.48
C CYS A 105 5.52 -13.50 4.09
N ILE A 106 4.53 -13.41 3.22
CA ILE A 106 4.68 -13.64 1.78
C ILE A 106 4.67 -12.29 1.09
N VAL A 107 5.69 -12.04 0.27
CA VAL A 107 5.76 -10.87 -0.61
C VAL A 107 5.35 -11.32 -2.02
N ILE A 108 4.26 -10.75 -2.52
CA ILE A 108 3.72 -11.01 -3.85
C ILE A 108 4.28 -9.92 -4.78
N SER A 109 5.22 -10.29 -5.63
CA SER A 109 5.78 -9.39 -6.64
C SER A 109 5.21 -9.71 -8.02
N LYS A 110 4.96 -8.67 -8.83
CA LYS A 110 4.66 -8.84 -10.25
C LYS A 110 5.97 -8.98 -11.01
N ASN A 111 5.96 -9.70 -12.13
CA ASN A 111 7.17 -9.96 -12.91
C ASN A 111 7.64 -8.72 -13.71
N TYR A 112 8.22 -7.75 -12.99
CA TYR A 112 8.87 -6.55 -13.51
C TYR A 112 10.21 -6.38 -12.79
N THR A 113 11.20 -5.79 -13.46
CA THR A 113 12.59 -5.76 -12.97
C THR A 113 12.80 -4.90 -11.72
N GLY A 114 12.04 -3.80 -11.58
CA GLY A 114 12.20 -2.83 -10.50
C GLY A 114 11.50 -3.22 -9.21
#